data_AF-A0A967WIW9-F1
#
_entry.id   AF-A0A967WIW9-F1
#
_cell.length_a   1.000
_cell.length_b   1.000
_cell.length_c   1.000
_cell.angle_alpha   90.00
_cell.angle_beta   90.00
_cell.angle_gamma   90.00
#
_symmetry.space_group_name_H-M   'P 1'
#
loop_
_entity.id
_entity.type
_entity.pdbx_description
1 polymer ?
#
loop_
_entity_poly.entity_id
_entity_poly.type
_entity_poly.pdbx_seq_one_letter_code
_entity_poly.pdbx_strand_id
1 'polypeptide(L)'
;IKLHVYSEIKEITGSIGDFRVRIRRNPAYVDWDACTACGACTEKCPQSIPVAFDRKLEMPKVMRSGKIRHAGTGKAIYTLSPQAV
;
A
#
# COMPACT_ATOMS: atom_id res chain seq x y z
N ILE A 1 3.48 -3.94 -21.65
CA ILE A 1 2.76 -2.99 -20.77
C ILE A 1 3.57 -2.81 -19.51
N LYS A 2 3.79 -1.58 -19.03
CA LYS A 2 4.57 -1.30 -17.80
C LYS A 2 3.66 -0.68 -16.75
N LEU A 3 3.61 -1.27 -15.56
CA LEU A 3 2.76 -0.83 -14.47
C LEU A 3 3.57 0.01 -13.47
N HIS A 4 3.15 1.26 -13.25
CA HIS A 4 3.74 2.17 -12.26
C HIS A 4 2.80 2.28 -11.05
N VAL A 5 2.99 1.41 -10.05
CA VAL A 5 2.21 1.43 -8.81
C VAL A 5 2.64 2.55 -7.87
N TYR A 6 1.69 3.01 -7.04
CA TYR A 6 1.90 4.07 -6.04
C TYR A 6 2.64 5.28 -6.64
N SER A 7 2.25 5.62 -7.86
CA SER A 7 2.87 6.65 -8.67
C SER A 7 1.80 7.65 -9.11
N GLU A 8 2.20 8.92 -9.19
CA GLU A 8 1.35 10.03 -9.61
C GLU A 8 1.98 10.73 -10.81
N ILE A 9 1.16 11.16 -11.76
CA ILE A 9 1.62 12.01 -12.85
C ILE A 9 1.83 13.42 -12.28
N LYS A 10 3.03 13.95 -12.44
CA LYS A 10 3.36 15.32 -12.01
C LYS A 10 3.21 16.33 -13.12
N GLU A 11 3.52 15.94 -14.34
CA GLU A 11 3.56 16.86 -15.47
C GLU A 11 3.36 16.09 -16.77
N ILE A 12 2.64 16.71 -17.70
CA ILE A 12 2.51 16.24 -19.08
C ILE A 12 2.86 17.44 -19.96
N THR A 13 3.87 17.27 -20.80
CA THR A 13 4.32 18.29 -21.76
C THR A 13 4.37 17.70 -23.16
N GLY A 14 4.45 18.57 -24.17
CA GLY A 14 4.49 18.17 -25.58
C GLY A 14 3.14 18.32 -26.29
N SER A 15 3.07 17.74 -27.48
CA SER A 15 1.94 17.85 -28.40
C SER A 15 1.60 16.50 -29.01
N ILE A 16 0.56 16.46 -29.85
CA ILE A 16 0.10 15.24 -30.52
C ILE A 16 1.27 14.56 -31.22
N GLY A 17 1.56 13.32 -30.81
CA GLY A 17 2.66 12.50 -31.34
C GLY A 17 3.90 12.44 -30.44
N ASP A 18 4.15 13.47 -29.62
CA ASP A 18 5.36 13.61 -28.81
C ASP A 18 5.06 14.11 -27.39
N PHE A 19 4.33 13.29 -26.62
CA PHE A 19 4.08 13.58 -25.21
C PHE A 19 5.26 13.13 -24.32
N ARG A 20 5.66 14.01 -23.41
CA ARG A 20 6.59 13.69 -22.32
C ARG A 20 5.83 13.76 -21.00
N VAL A 21 5.81 12.63 -20.29
CA VAL A 21 5.11 12.51 -19.00
C VAL A 21 6.14 12.34 -17.90
N ARG A 22 6.07 13.19 -16.87
CA ARG A 22 6.83 13.03 -15.63
C ARG A 22 5.98 12.30 -14.62
N ILE A 23 6.43 11.12 -14.23
CA ILE A 23 5.78 10.28 -13.23
C ILE A 23 6.62 10.32 -11.96
N ARG A 24 6.02 10.71 -10.84
CA ARG A 24 6.63 10.57 -9.52
C ARG A 24 6.21 9.25 -8.92
N ARG A 25 7.18 8.41 -8.60
CA ARG A 25 6.97 7.20 -7.80
C ARG A 25 7.12 7.56 -6.33
N ASN A 26 6.08 7.36 -5.54
CA ASN A 26 6.17 7.64 -4.12
C ASN A 26 7.01 6.54 -3.45
N PRO A 27 7.84 6.89 -2.44
CA PRO A 27 8.70 5.93 -1.77
C PRO A 27 7.81 4.93 -1.02
N ALA A 28 7.92 3.66 -1.40
CA ALA A 28 7.21 2.56 -0.74
C ALA A 28 7.92 2.09 0.55
N TYR A 29 9.15 2.57 0.79
CA TYR A 29 10.03 2.18 1.91
C TYR A 29 10.28 0.66 2.03
N VAL A 30 10.03 -0.06 0.94
CA VAL A 30 10.25 -1.49 0.76
C VAL A 30 10.90 -1.68 -0.60
N ASP A 31 11.92 -2.51 -0.65
CA ASP A 31 12.47 -2.99 -1.91
C ASP A 31 11.50 -4.03 -2.51
N TRP A 32 10.87 -3.67 -3.63
CA TRP A 32 9.89 -4.52 -4.29
C TRP A 32 10.52 -5.73 -4.98
N ASP A 33 11.79 -5.66 -5.37
CA ASP A 33 12.47 -6.77 -6.04
C ASP A 33 12.86 -7.86 -5.00
N ALA A 34 13.06 -7.47 -3.74
CA ALA A 34 13.33 -8.38 -2.63
C ALA A 34 12.06 -8.82 -1.86
N CYS A 35 10.91 -8.17 -2.08
CA CYS A 35 9.69 -8.42 -1.33
C CYS A 35 9.02 -9.73 -1.74
N THR A 36 8.81 -10.64 -0.79
CA THR A 36 8.15 -11.94 -1.02
C THR A 36 6.66 -11.95 -0.66
N ALA A 37 6.08 -10.79 -0.34
CA ALA A 37 4.69 -10.64 0.10
C ALA A 37 4.29 -11.51 1.32
N CYS A 38 5.24 -11.89 2.17
CA CYS A 38 5.00 -12.81 3.30
C CYS A 38 4.15 -12.24 4.45
N GLY A 39 3.96 -10.92 4.53
CA GLY A 39 3.15 -10.28 5.59
C GLY A 39 3.80 -10.20 6.98
N ALA A 40 5.02 -10.71 7.16
CA ALA A 40 5.70 -10.73 8.46
C ALA A 40 5.99 -9.33 9.03
N CYS A 41 6.19 -8.34 8.17
CA CYS A 41 6.36 -6.93 8.57
C CYS A 41 5.10 -6.38 9.26
N THR A 42 3.92 -6.74 8.74
CA THR A 42 2.64 -6.37 9.33
C THR A 42 2.45 -7.03 10.68
N GLU A 43 2.82 -8.30 10.85
CA GLU A 43 2.66 -9.00 12.14
C GLU A 43 3.48 -8.37 13.26
N LYS A 44 4.73 -8.01 12.98
CA LYS A 44 5.65 -7.42 13.97
C LYS A 44 5.41 -5.95 14.24
N CYS A 45 4.63 -5.24 13.40
CA CYS A 45 4.39 -3.82 13.56
C CYS A 45 3.76 -3.51 14.94
N PRO A 46 4.43 -2.71 15.81
CA PRO A 46 3.94 -2.38 17.14
C PRO A 46 2.89 -1.27 17.14
N GLN A 47 2.75 -0.55 16.02
CA GLN A 47 1.87 0.61 15.87
C GLN A 47 0.54 0.21 15.19
N SER A 48 -0.57 0.72 15.74
CA SER A 48 -1.89 0.64 15.11
C SER A 48 -2.21 2.00 14.50
N ILE A 49 -2.62 2.01 13.24
CA ILE A 49 -2.98 3.24 12.50
C ILE A 49 -4.46 3.16 12.07
N PRO A 50 -5.15 4.30 11.97
CA PRO A 50 -6.49 4.32 11.37
C PRO A 50 -6.39 3.89 9.91
N VAL A 51 -7.19 2.91 9.51
CA VAL A 51 -7.22 2.43 8.12
C VAL A 51 -8.19 3.28 7.30
N ALA A 52 -7.67 3.97 6.28
CA ALA A 52 -8.50 4.82 5.41
C ALA A 52 -9.35 4.01 4.41
N PHE A 53 -8.97 2.77 4.12
CA PHE A 53 -9.66 1.88 3.18
C PHE A 53 -10.29 0.71 3.95
N ASP A 54 -11.33 1.00 4.74
CA ASP A 54 -12.10 -0.02 5.42
C ASP A 54 -13.38 -0.25 4.61
N ARG A 55 -13.35 -1.23 3.70
CA ARG A 55 -14.45 -1.57 2.79
C ARG A 55 -15.64 -2.22 3.52
N LYS A 56 -15.94 -1.79 4.77
CA LYS A 56 -16.86 -2.45 5.71
C LYS A 56 -16.67 -3.97 5.77
N LEU A 57 -15.44 -4.44 5.59
CA LEU A 57 -15.09 -5.83 5.83
C LEU A 57 -14.79 -5.91 7.33
N GLU A 58 -15.85 -6.06 8.13
CA GLU A 58 -15.72 -6.33 9.55
C GLU A 58 -14.88 -7.60 9.72
N MET A 59 -13.58 -7.43 9.95
CA MET A 59 -12.75 -8.55 10.35
C MET A 59 -13.26 -9.03 11.71
N PRO A 60 -13.60 -10.31 11.87
CA PRO A 60 -14.03 -10.81 13.17
C PRO A 60 -12.98 -10.46 14.21
N LYS A 61 -13.44 -9.96 15.37
CA LYS A 61 -12.67 -9.45 16.52
C LYS A 61 -11.52 -10.34 17.01
N VAL A 62 -11.45 -11.57 16.52
CA VAL A 62 -10.49 -12.59 16.90
C VAL A 62 -9.96 -13.22 15.63
N MET A 63 -8.75 -12.85 15.18
CA MET A 63 -7.85 -13.85 14.63
C MET A 63 -6.38 -13.47 14.89
N ARG A 64 -5.76 -14.38 15.67
CA ARG A 64 -4.34 -14.78 15.71
C ARG A 64 -3.34 -14.25 16.74
N SER A 65 -3.59 -13.20 17.53
CA SER A 65 -2.58 -12.82 18.55
C SER A 65 -3.11 -12.00 19.74
N GLY A 66 -4.08 -12.49 20.50
CA GLY A 66 -4.37 -12.06 21.89
C GLY A 66 -4.48 -10.56 22.20
N LYS A 67 -4.65 -9.68 21.20
CA LYS A 67 -4.72 -8.22 21.34
C LYS A 67 -6.02 -7.76 20.69
N ILE A 68 -6.89 -7.16 21.51
CA ILE A 68 -8.17 -6.59 21.11
C ILE A 68 -7.89 -5.47 20.09
N ARG A 69 -8.31 -5.65 18.83
CA ARG A 69 -8.22 -4.60 17.82
C ARG A 69 -9.39 -3.62 18.02
N HIS A 70 -9.10 -2.33 18.06
CA HIS A 70 -10.15 -1.30 18.03
C HIS A 70 -10.72 -1.23 16.61
N ALA A 71 -12.06 -1.25 16.50
CA ALA A 71 -12.76 -1.15 15.22
C ALA A 71 -12.26 0.07 14.43
N GLY A 72 -11.88 -0.12 13.17
CA GLY A 72 -11.32 0.94 12.31
C GLY A 72 -9.81 1.20 12.44
N THR A 73 -9.09 0.41 13.25
CA THR A 73 -7.62 0.49 13.35
C THR A 73 -6.96 -0.79 12.85
N GLY A 74 -6.06 -0.63 11.86
CA GLY A 74 -5.28 -1.71 11.27
C GLY A 74 -3.79 -1.52 11.55
N LYS A 75 -2.99 -2.55 11.27
CA LYS A 75 -1.54 -2.42 11.38
C LYS A 75 -1.01 -1.60 10.21
N ALA A 76 0.03 -0.81 10.45
CA ALA A 76 0.67 -0.04 9.39
C ALA A 76 1.25 -0.98 8.34
N ILE A 77 0.64 -0.97 7.16
CA ILE A 77 1.21 -1.53 5.93
C ILE A 77 2.01 -0.44 5.26
N TYR A 78 3.26 -0.73 4.87
CA TYR A 78 4.14 0.27 4.25
C TYR A 78 3.61 0.79 2.92
N THR A 79 2.90 -0.06 2.18
CA THR A 79 1.99 0.25 1.08
C THR A 79 1.35 -1.08 0.70
N LEU A 80 0.02 -1.14 0.59
CA LEU A 80 -0.57 -2.21 -0.22
C LEU A 80 -0.14 -1.87 -1.65
N SER A 81 0.82 -2.60 -2.20
CA SER A 81 0.89 -2.64 -3.65
C SER A 81 -0.48 -3.16 -4.11
N PRO A 82 -1.17 -2.46 -5.03
CA PRO A 82 -2.36 -3.01 -5.67
C PRO A 82 -2.08 -4.33 -6.40
N GLN A 83 -0.80 -4.71 -6.59
CA GLN A 83 -0.36 -5.97 -7.18
C GLN A 83 -0.22 -7.10 -6.14
N ALA A 84 -0.40 -6.82 -4.85
CA ALA A 84 -0.33 -7.82 -3.77
C ALA A 84 -1.67 -8.54 -3.54
N VAL A 85 -2.61 -8.39 -4.47
CA VAL A 85 -3.85 -9.18 -4.59
C VAL A 85 -3.93 -9.72 -6.00
#